data_AF-A0A7C4NV67-F1
#
_entry.id   AF-A0A7C4NV67-F1
#
_cell.length_a   1.000
_cell.length_b   1.000
_cell.length_c   1.000
_cell.angle_alpha   90.00
_cell.angle_beta   90.00
_cell.angle_gamma   90.00
#
_symmetry.space_group_name_H-M   'P 1'
#
loop_
_entity.id
_entity.type
_entity.pdbx_description
1 polymer ?
#
loop_
_entity_poly.entity_id
_entity_poly.type
_entity_poly.pdbx_seq_one_letter_code
_entity_poly.pdbx_strand_id
1 'polypeptide(L)'
;VIYLVDPKDIGRAIGPRGSVVQQLRNLLNRDVEIVGFSENLEEQVKLSLAPARVKEVKVVSRAGNKKIVYAVVDPSDKAIAIGRNGRTVSRATLILKRHFGIDRLIIV
;
A
#
# COMPACT_ATOMS: atom_id res chain seq x y z
N VAL A 1 3.85 -8.84 -8.78
CA VAL A 1 4.89 -7.78 -8.91
C VAL A 1 4.23 -6.46 -8.57
N ILE A 2 4.86 -5.65 -7.73
CA ILE A 2 4.35 -4.33 -7.34
C ILE A 2 5.28 -3.29 -7.95
N TYR A 3 4.73 -2.42 -8.79
CA TYR A 3 5.44 -1.25 -9.30
C TYR A 3 5.08 -0.05 -8.44
N LEU A 4 6.12 0.59 -7.93
CA LEU A 4 6.04 1.86 -7.22
C LEU A 4 6.29 2.97 -8.22
N VAL A 5 5.36 3.93 -8.31
CA VAL A 5 5.42 5.03 -9.27
C VAL A 5 5.14 6.36 -8.58
N ASP A 6 5.56 7.46 -9.19
CA ASP A 6 5.14 8.79 -8.75
C ASP A 6 3.59 8.87 -8.75
N PRO A 7 2.94 9.36 -7.68
CA PRO A 7 1.49 9.47 -7.60
C PRO A 7 0.86 10.18 -8.80
N LYS A 8 1.56 11.17 -9.39
CA LYS A 8 1.08 11.90 -10.58
C LYS A 8 1.01 11.02 -11.83
N ASP A 9 1.79 9.94 -11.85
CA ASP A 9 1.94 9.05 -12.99
C ASP A 9 1.10 7.77 -12.86
N ILE A 10 0.39 7.55 -11.74
CA ILE A 10 -0.43 6.34 -11.52
C ILE A 10 -1.42 6.14 -12.67
N GLY A 11 -2.15 7.18 -13.06
CA GLY A 11 -3.13 7.09 -14.15
C GLY A 11 -2.49 6.67 -15.47
N ARG A 12 -1.33 7.24 -15.79
CA ARG A 12 -0.55 6.89 -16.99
C ARG A 12 -0.01 5.46 -16.92
N ALA A 13 0.47 5.03 -15.75
CA ALA A 13 0.99 3.68 -15.52
C ALA A 13 -0.12 2.61 -15.58
N ILE A 14 -1.36 2.97 -15.26
CA ILE A 14 -2.51 2.07 -15.43
C ILE A 14 -2.96 2.02 -16.89
N GLY A 15 -3.03 3.17 -17.55
CA GLY A 15 -3.51 3.33 -18.92
C GLY A 15 -5.05 3.26 -19.03
N PRO A 16 -5.62 3.64 -20.20
CA PRO A 16 -7.06 3.62 -20.41
C PRO A 16 -7.64 2.23 -20.19
N ARG A 17 -8.63 2.11 -19.30
CA ARG A 17 -9.25 0.82 -18.92
C ARG A 17 -8.23 -0.24 -18.43
N GLY A 18 -7.08 0.19 -17.90
CA GLY A 18 -6.04 -0.73 -17.41
C GLY A 18 -5.20 -1.41 -18.49
N SER A 19 -5.18 -0.88 -19.71
CA SER A 19 -4.51 -1.50 -20.86
C SER A 19 -3.02 -1.79 -20.61
N VAL A 20 -2.30 -0.85 -19.98
CA VAL A 20 -0.86 -0.99 -19.69
C VAL A 20 -0.62 -2.08 -18.65
N VAL A 21 -1.43 -2.12 -17.58
CA VAL A 21 -1.34 -3.19 -16.56
C VAL A 21 -1.62 -4.55 -17.18
N GLN A 22 -2.62 -4.65 -18.07
CA GLN A 22 -2.94 -5.91 -18.74
C GLN A 22 -1.81 -6.37 -19.67
N GLN A 23 -1.20 -5.45 -20.42
CA GLN A 23 -0.03 -5.76 -21.25
C GLN A 23 1.14 -6.27 -20.40
N LEU A 24 1.47 -5.60 -19.29
CA LEU A 24 2.52 -6.03 -18.38
C LEU A 24 2.23 -7.39 -17.75
N ARG A 25 0.98 -7.64 -17.34
CA ARG A 25 0.54 -8.93 -16.80
C ARG A 25 0.78 -10.06 -17.80
N ASN A 26 0.41 -9.85 -19.07
CA ASN A 26 0.58 -10.84 -20.15
C ASN A 26 2.06 -11.07 -20.46
N LEU A 27 2.85 -10.00 -20.55
CA LEU A 27 4.28 -10.07 -20.88
C LEU A 27 5.08 -10.79 -19.78
N LEU A 28 4.77 -10.52 -18.51
CA LEU A 28 5.50 -11.07 -17.37
C LEU A 28 4.94 -12.40 -16.88
N ASN A 29 3.76 -12.81 -17.36
CA ASN A 29 2.98 -13.93 -16.86
C ASN A 29 2.86 -13.94 -15.31
N ARG A 30 2.61 -12.76 -14.74
CA ARG A 30 2.53 -12.52 -13.29
C ARG A 30 1.51 -11.44 -12.99
N ASP A 31 0.88 -11.51 -11.83
CA ASP A 31 0.06 -10.42 -11.32
C ASP A 31 0.89 -9.14 -11.21
N VAL A 32 0.32 -8.03 -11.70
CA VAL A 32 0.92 -6.69 -11.67
C VAL A 32 0.01 -5.76 -10.87
N GLU A 33 0.59 -5.05 -9.92
CA GLU A 33 -0.07 -4.02 -9.13
C GLU A 33 0.73 -2.72 -9.24
N ILE A 34 0.04 -1.59 -9.39
CA ILE A 34 0.63 -0.24 -9.42
C ILE A 34 0.23 0.45 -8.12
N VAL A 35 1.21 1.00 -7.40
CA VAL A 35 0.98 1.73 -6.14
C VAL A 35 1.78 3.03 -6.19
N GLY A 36 1.19 4.13 -5.73
CA GLY A 36 1.90 5.39 -5.57
C GLY A 36 3.02 5.29 -4.54
N PHE A 37 4.10 6.02 -4.77
CA PHE A 37 5.21 6.11 -3.86
C PHE A 37 5.38 7.53 -3.31
N SER A 38 5.62 7.61 -2.01
CA SER A 38 6.01 8.82 -1.31
C SER A 38 7.14 8.47 -0.36
N GLU A 39 8.07 9.40 -0.16
CA GLU A 39 9.11 9.29 0.87
C GLU A 39 8.59 9.65 2.27
N ASN A 40 7.39 10.25 2.35
CA ASN A 40 6.71 10.49 3.61
C ASN A 40 5.96 9.22 4.05
N LEU A 41 6.24 8.73 5.25
CA LEU A 41 5.64 7.50 5.78
C LEU A 41 4.12 7.56 5.88
N GLU A 42 3.57 8.66 6.39
CA GLU A 42 2.13 8.82 6.55
C GLU A 42 1.44 8.80 5.20
N GLU A 43 2.01 9.51 4.22
CA GLU A 43 1.50 9.54 2.85
C GLU A 43 1.62 8.16 2.18
N GLN A 44 2.74 7.45 2.39
CA GLN A 44 2.89 6.10 1.86
C GLN A 44 1.86 5.14 2.44
N VAL A 45 1.52 5.26 3.73
CA VAL A 45 0.45 4.46 4.36
C VAL A 45 -0.89 4.74 3.68
N LYS A 46 -1.23 6.00 3.44
CA LYS A 46 -2.44 6.42 2.70
C LYS A 46 -2.47 5.82 1.29
N LEU A 47 -1.39 5.97 0.52
CA LEU A 47 -1.26 5.44 -0.84
C LEU A 47 -1.36 3.90 -0.88
N SER A 48 -0.80 3.22 0.13
CA SER A 48 -0.78 1.75 0.16
C SER A 48 -2.13 1.12 0.52
N LEU A 49 -2.94 1.85 1.30
CA LEU A 49 -4.28 1.44 1.76
C LEU A 49 -5.43 1.98 0.89
N ALA A 50 -5.14 2.80 -0.12
CA ALA A 50 -6.13 3.32 -1.04
C ALA A 50 -7.01 2.18 -1.62
N PRO A 51 -8.35 2.36 -1.69
CA PRO A 51 -9.10 3.60 -1.47
C PRO A 51 -9.55 3.86 -0.02
N ALA A 52 -9.07 3.08 0.97
CA ALA A 52 -9.47 3.29 2.36
C ALA A 52 -8.99 4.64 2.89
N ARG A 53 -9.88 5.41 3.52
CA ARG A 53 -9.56 6.69 4.14
C ARG A 53 -8.84 6.45 5.46
N VAL A 54 -7.55 6.78 5.50
CA VAL A 54 -6.74 6.76 6.73
C VAL A 54 -6.88 8.10 7.43
N LYS A 55 -7.35 8.08 8.68
CA LYS A 55 -7.55 9.25 9.54
C LYS A 55 -6.29 9.60 10.32
N GLU A 56 -5.54 8.61 10.76
CA GLU A 56 -4.37 8.81 11.60
C GLU A 56 -3.35 7.69 11.39
N VAL A 57 -2.06 8.01 11.49
CA VAL A 57 -0.94 7.06 11.44
C VAL A 57 -0.08 7.24 12.68
N LYS A 58 0.05 6.20 13.50
CA LYS A 58 0.94 6.19 14.68
C LYS A 58 2.06 5.19 14.49
N VAL A 59 3.29 5.62 14.75
CA VAL A 59 4.48 4.76 14.73
C VAL A 59 4.88 4.46 16.16
N VAL A 60 5.03 3.18 16.49
CA VAL A 60 5.45 2.71 17.81
C VAL A 60 6.66 1.82 17.66
N SER A 61 7.74 2.16 18.38
CA SER A 61 8.93 1.31 18.51
C SER A 61 8.76 0.36 19.69
N ARG A 62 9.02 -0.93 19.48
CA ARG A 62 9.03 -1.97 20.53
C ARG A 62 10.44 -2.51 20.78
N ALA A 63 10.58 -3.29 21.85
CA ALA A 63 11.80 -4.01 22.18
C ALA A 63 12.38 -4.75 20.96
N GLY A 64 13.70 -4.69 20.79
CA GLY A 64 14.40 -5.29 19.64
C GLY A 64 14.32 -4.46 18.35
N ASN A 65 14.17 -3.14 18.44
CA ASN A 65 14.12 -2.20 17.30
C ASN A 65 13.00 -2.46 16.27
N LYS A 66 11.95 -3.19 16.68
CA LYS A 66 10.80 -3.45 15.80
C LYS A 66 9.89 -2.23 15.75
N LYS A 67 9.53 -1.78 14.55
CA LYS A 67 8.62 -0.65 14.33
C LYS A 67 7.24 -1.14 13.88
N ILE A 68 6.20 -0.69 14.58
CA ILE A 68 4.81 -1.01 14.25
C ILE A 68 4.10 0.27 13.86
N VAL A 69 3.37 0.23 12.76
CA VAL A 69 2.46 1.29 12.34
C VAL A 69 1.03 0.89 12.68
N TYR A 70 0.32 1.79 13.36
CA TYR A 70 -1.12 1.73 13.55
C TYR A 70 -1.76 2.73 12.60
N ALA A 71 -2.56 2.24 11.66
CA ALA A 71 -3.34 3.08 10.75
C ALA A 71 -4.79 3.05 11.21
N VAL A 72 -5.28 4.19 11.70
CA VAL A 72 -6.69 4.39 12.04
C VAL A 72 -7.41 4.73 10.75
N VAL A 73 -8.35 3.87 10.35
CA VAL A 73 -9.11 4.08 9.11
C VAL A 73 -10.54 4.52 9.42
N ASP A 74 -11.25 5.03 8.42
CA ASP A 74 -12.69 5.18 8.56
C ASP A 74 -13.33 3.82 8.86
N PRO A 75 -14.22 3.70 9.87
CA PRO A 75 -14.86 2.44 10.19
C PRO A 75 -15.56 1.76 9.00
N SER A 76 -16.14 2.57 8.10
CA SER A 76 -16.77 2.07 6.87
C SER A 76 -15.77 1.47 5.87
N ASP A 77 -14.49 1.86 5.96
CA ASP A 77 -13.42 1.43 5.07
C ASP A 77 -12.57 0.30 5.66
N LYS A 78 -12.85 -0.18 6.89
CA LYS A 78 -12.03 -1.19 7.56
C LYS A 78 -11.90 -2.49 6.74
N ALA A 79 -12.97 -2.93 6.10
CA ALA A 79 -12.96 -4.12 5.25
C ALA A 79 -12.07 -3.95 4.01
N ILE A 80 -12.13 -2.80 3.34
CA ILE A 80 -11.32 -2.53 2.13
C ILE A 80 -9.84 -2.29 2.49
N ALA A 81 -9.55 -1.69 3.65
CA ALA A 81 -8.19 -1.51 4.16
C ALA A 81 -7.49 -2.84 4.43
N ILE A 82 -8.23 -3.85 4.93
CA ILE A 82 -7.72 -5.22 5.08
C ILE A 82 -7.61 -5.89 3.71
N GLY A 83 -8.66 -5.77 2.89
CA GLY A 83 -8.77 -6.42 1.59
C GLY A 83 -9.09 -7.92 1.70
N ARG A 84 -9.51 -8.52 0.59
CA ARG A 84 -9.85 -9.95 0.54
C ARG A 84 -8.65 -10.78 0.99
N ASN A 85 -8.85 -11.65 1.98
CA ASN A 85 -7.80 -12.48 2.61
C ASN A 85 -6.60 -11.67 3.13
N GLY A 86 -6.79 -10.40 3.49
CA GLY A 86 -5.71 -9.54 3.95
C GLY A 86 -4.73 -9.11 2.87
N ARG A 87 -5.10 -9.21 1.58
CA ARG A 87 -4.19 -8.86 0.44
C ARG A 87 -3.72 -7.41 0.52
N THR A 88 -4.60 -6.46 0.83
CA THR A 88 -4.27 -5.03 0.89
C THR A 88 -3.29 -4.73 2.02
N VAL A 89 -3.59 -5.18 3.25
CA VAL A 89 -2.72 -4.96 4.41
C VAL A 89 -1.37 -5.68 4.27
N SER A 90 -1.35 -6.88 3.68
CA SER A 90 -0.12 -7.63 3.43
C SER A 90 0.78 -6.90 2.42
N ARG A 91 0.20 -6.40 1.32
CA ARG A 91 0.92 -5.59 0.34
C ARG A 91 1.47 -4.30 0.94
N ALA A 92 0.64 -3.57 1.69
CA ALA A 92 1.07 -2.36 2.36
C ALA A 92 2.22 -2.64 3.34
N THR A 93 2.12 -3.71 4.13
CA THR A 93 3.20 -4.14 5.04
C THR A 93 4.50 -4.43 4.28
N LEU A 94 4.43 -5.09 3.12
CA LEU A 94 5.61 -5.37 2.29
C LEU A 94 6.31 -4.09 1.82
N ILE A 95 5.55 -3.10 1.34
CA ILE A 95 6.09 -1.81 0.89
C ILE A 95 6.73 -1.06 2.06
N LEU A 96 6.01 -0.94 3.18
CA LEU A 96 6.48 -0.23 4.37
C LEU A 96 7.71 -0.90 4.99
N LYS A 97 7.78 -2.23 4.99
CA LYS A 97 8.97 -2.95 5.47
C LYS A 97 10.19 -2.63 4.64
N ARG A 98 10.05 -2.64 3.31
CA ARG A 98 11.17 -2.44 2.38
C ARG A 98 11.70 -1.01 2.39
N HIS A 99 10.81 -0.01 2.41
CA HIS A 99 11.20 1.39 2.22
C HIS A 99 11.31 2.19 3.53
N PHE A 100 10.65 1.75 4.61
CA PHE A 100 10.58 2.49 5.87
C PHE A 100 11.05 1.67 7.09
N GLY A 101 11.40 0.39 6.88
CA GLY A 101 11.79 -0.50 7.96
C GLY A 101 10.67 -0.83 8.95
N ILE A 102 9.40 -0.71 8.53
CA ILE A 102 8.24 -1.04 9.38
C ILE A 102 8.00 -2.54 9.38
N ASP A 103 8.00 -3.17 10.56
CA ASP A 103 7.81 -4.61 10.73
C ASP A 103 6.36 -5.05 10.60
N ARG A 104 5.43 -4.19 11.03
CA ARG A 104 4.01 -4.54 11.06
C ARG A 104 3.12 -3.33 10.84
N LEU A 105 2.07 -3.54 10.06
CA LEU A 105 0.95 -2.62 9.93
C LEU A 105 -0.28 -3.22 10.62
N ILE A 106 -0.94 -2.44 11.47
CA ILE A 106 -2.17 -2.80 12.16
C ILE A 106 -3.26 -1.80 11.78
N ILE A 107 -4.38 -2.32 11.26
CA ILE A 107 -5.55 -1.51 10.93
C ILE A 107 -6.42 -1.40 12.19
N VAL A 108 -6.66 -0.17 12.64
CA VAL A 108 -7.49 0.16 13.80
C VAL A 108 -8.85 0.62 13.32
#